data_AF-A0A7W1UFR5-F1
#
_entry.id   AF-A0A7W1UFR5-F1
#
_cell.length_a   1.000
_cell.length_b   1.000
_cell.length_c   1.000
_cell.angle_alpha   90.00
_cell.angle_beta   90.00
_cell.angle_gamma   90.00
#
_symmetry.space_group_name_H-M   'P 1'
#
loop_
_entity.id
_entity.type
_entity.pdbx_description
1 polymer ?
#
loop_
_entity_poly.entity_id
_entity_poly.type
_entity_poly.pdbx_seq_one_letter_code
_entity_poly.pdbx_strand_id
1 'polypeptide(L)' 'MSKNIKAISTHEYNAVIAVGEKYVDGLRIGSVEGVAEAFHKDAVMYGFRHGELLGGPIANLFDFVSKNGKAPEITTA' A
#
# COMPACT_ATOMS: atom_id res chain seq x y z
N MET A 1 26.39 9.76 -17.03
CA MET A 1 25.11 10.42 -16.66
C MET A 1 23.98 9.62 -17.30
N SER A 2 23.16 8.93 -16.51
CA SER A 2 22.03 8.16 -17.04
C SER A 2 20.96 9.12 -17.60
N LYS A 3 20.49 8.86 -18.82
CA LYS A 3 19.50 9.67 -19.57
C LYS A 3 18.04 9.23 -19.30
N ASN A 4 17.69 8.92 -18.05
CA ASN A 4 16.31 8.58 -17.68
C ASN A 4 15.61 9.78 -17.02
N ILE A 5 15.55 10.90 -17.73
CA ILE A 5 14.85 12.10 -17.28
C ILE A 5 13.53 12.19 -18.05
N LYS A 6 12.60 11.27 -17.77
CA LYS A 6 11.23 11.46 -18.23
C LYS A 6 10.64 12.57 -17.38
N ALA A 7 10.30 13.70 -17.99
CA ALA A 7 9.52 14.72 -17.31
C ALA A 7 8.15 14.11 -16.93
N ILE A 8 7.87 14.06 -15.63
CA ILE A 8 6.58 13.62 -15.08
C ILE A 8 5.83 14.88 -14.67
N SER A 9 4.55 14.94 -14.98
CA SER A 9 3.74 16.08 -14.53
C SER A 9 3.61 16.04 -13.00
N THR A 10 3.62 17.21 -12.35
CA THR A 10 3.33 17.29 -10.91
C THR A 10 1.95 16.70 -10.58
N HIS A 11 1.02 16.74 -11.53
CA HIS A 11 -0.28 16.09 -11.41
C HIS A 11 -0.18 14.57 -11.24
N GLU A 12 0.60 13.89 -12.10
CA GLU A 12 0.83 12.44 -11.98
C GLU A 12 1.56 12.08 -10.68
N TYR A 13 2.53 12.91 -10.26
CA TYR A 13 3.21 12.74 -8.98
C TYR A 13 2.21 12.80 -7.81
N ASN A 14 1.39 13.86 -7.76
CA ASN A 14 0.39 14.04 -6.71
C ASN A 14 -0.66 12.92 -6.72
N ALA A 15 -1.02 12.41 -7.90
CA ALA A 15 -1.97 11.30 -8.01
C ALA A 15 -1.42 10.01 -7.37
N VAL A 16 -0.12 9.72 -7.52
CA VAL A 16 0.52 8.57 -6.85
C VAL A 16 0.57 8.77 -5.34
N ILE A 17 0.93 9.96 -4.87
CA ILE A 17 0.96 10.28 -3.43
C ILE A 17 -0.43 10.09 -2.82
N ALA A 18 -1.48 10.63 -3.46
CA ALA A 18 -2.85 10.51 -2.96
C ALA A 18 -3.31 9.05 -2.84
N VAL A 19 -2.88 8.15 -3.73
CA VAL A 19 -3.17 6.71 -3.63
C VAL A 19 -2.39 6.06 -2.48
N GLY A 20 -1.13 6.44 -2.27
CA GLY A 20 -0.32 5.99 -1.13
C GLY A 20 -0.90 6.42 0.22
N GLU A 21 -1.45 7.63 0.30
CA GLU A 21 -2.12 8.15 1.50
C GLU A 21 -3.32 7.28 1.90
N LYS A 22 -4.14 6.81 0.95
CA LYS A 22 -5.26 5.89 1.24
C LYS A 22 -4.82 4.62 1.94
N TYR A 23 -3.71 4.02 1.49
CA TYR A 23 -3.13 2.84 2.14
C TYR A 23 -2.72 3.13 3.58
N VAL A 24 -1.99 4.22 3.81
CA VAL A 24 -1.49 4.62 5.13
C VAL A 24 -2.65 4.97 6.08
N ASP A 25 -3.61 5.75 5.61
CA ASP A 25 -4.76 6.19 6.40
C ASP A 25 -5.68 5.01 6.74
N GLY A 26 -5.96 4.15 5.76
CA GLY A 26 -6.71 2.92 5.96
C GLY A 26 -6.07 2.01 7.01
N LEU A 27 -4.75 1.84 6.98
CA LEU A 27 -4.01 1.09 8.01
C LEU A 27 -4.06 1.78 9.37
N ARG A 28 -3.95 3.11 9.42
CA ARG A 28 -3.96 3.88 10.67
C ARG A 28 -5.27 3.74 11.43
N ILE A 29 -6.40 3.65 10.71
CA ILE A 29 -7.73 3.47 11.33
C ILE A 29 -8.21 2.01 11.32
N GLY A 30 -7.51 1.12 10.63
CA GLY A 30 -7.88 -0.30 10.50
C GLY A 30 -9.06 -0.55 9.55
N SER A 31 -9.27 0.31 8.53
CA SER A 31 -10.32 0.13 7.53
C SER A 31 -9.81 -0.69 6.35
N VAL A 32 -10.38 -1.88 6.17
CA VAL A 32 -10.06 -2.75 5.02
C VAL A 32 -10.50 -2.08 3.72
N GLU A 33 -11.65 -1.43 3.72
CA GLU A 33 -12.22 -0.73 2.56
C GLU A 33 -11.30 0.42 2.12
N GLY A 34 -10.83 1.24 3.07
CA GLY A 34 -9.90 2.33 2.78
C GLY A 34 -8.56 1.85 2.24
N VAL A 35 -8.02 0.75 2.79
CA VAL A 35 -6.81 0.11 2.25
C VAL A 35 -7.04 -0.42 0.83
N ALA A 36 -8.20 -1.03 0.57
CA ALA A 36 -8.52 -1.63 -0.72
C ALA A 36 -8.60 -0.60 -1.86
N GLU A 37 -8.99 0.65 -1.58
CA GLU A 37 -9.00 1.72 -2.59
C GLU A 37 -7.61 2.02 -3.18
N ALA A 38 -6.53 1.66 -2.48
CA ALA A 38 -5.17 1.88 -2.95
C ALA A 38 -4.67 0.79 -3.92
N PHE A 39 -5.42 -0.31 -4.09
CA PHE A 39 -4.97 -1.46 -4.85
C PHE A 39 -5.89 -1.78 -6.03
N HIS A 40 -5.27 -2.24 -7.12
CA HIS A 40 -6.00 -2.91 -8.17
C HIS A 40 -6.59 -4.24 -7.66
N LYS A 41 -7.74 -4.65 -8.20
CA LYS A 41 -8.44 -5.89 -7.84
C LYS A 41 -7.58 -7.17 -7.95
N ASP A 42 -6.59 -7.14 -8.84
CA ASP A 42 -5.66 -8.25 -9.09
C ASP A 42 -4.25 -7.96 -8.55
N ALA A 43 -4.12 -7.01 -7.61
CA ALA A 43 -2.83 -6.72 -6.99
C ALA A 43 -2.30 -7.93 -6.21
N VAL A 44 -0.97 -7.99 -6.10
CA VAL A 44 -0.25 -9.01 -5.36
C VAL A 44 0.70 -8.37 -4.37
N MET A 45 0.97 -9.04 -3.27
CA MET A 45 1.97 -8.62 -2.30
C MET A 45 2.91 -9.77 -1.96
N TYR A 46 4.18 -9.44 -1.70
CA TYR A 46 5.18 -10.38 -1.24
C TYR A 46 6.06 -9.72 -0.17
N GLY A 47 6.47 -10.49 0.81
CA GLY A 47 7.38 -10.06 1.86
C GLY A 47 7.83 -11.25 2.69
N PHE A 48 8.74 -11.03 3.63
CA PHE A 48 9.17 -12.06 4.57
C PHE A 48 8.69 -11.74 5.98
N ARG A 49 8.14 -12.73 6.67
CA ARG A 49 7.79 -12.64 8.10
C ARG A 49 8.53 -13.76 8.83
N HIS A 50 9.45 -13.40 9.72
CA HIS A 50 10.32 -14.36 10.43
C HIS A 50 11.07 -15.33 9.49
N GLY A 51 11.48 -14.87 8.31
CA GLY A 51 12.18 -15.69 7.31
C GLY A 51 11.27 -16.52 6.41
N GLU A 52 9.96 -16.54 6.66
CA GLU A 52 8.99 -17.21 5.78
C GLU A 52 8.45 -16.24 4.73
N LEU A 53 8.41 -16.68 3.47
CA LEU A 53 7.82 -15.92 2.38
C LEU A 53 6.29 -15.84 2.59
N LEU A 54 5.79 -14.64 2.79
CA LEU A 54 4.39 -14.31 2.76
C LEU A 54 4.08 -13.65 1.42
N GLY A 55 3.29 -14.33 0.59
CA GLY A 55 3.07 -13.92 -0.79
C GLY A 55 1.68 -14.27 -1.30
N GLY A 56 1.25 -13.58 -2.35
CA GLY A 56 0.05 -13.93 -3.10
C GLY A 56 -0.91 -12.77 -3.33
N PRO A 57 -2.21 -13.04 -3.47
CA PRO A 57 -3.22 -12.03 -3.76
C PRO A 57 -3.31 -10.95 -2.68
N ILE A 58 -3.71 -9.74 -3.07
CA ILE A 58 -3.88 -8.61 -2.15
C ILE A 58 -4.90 -8.88 -1.03
N ALA A 59 -5.83 -9.83 -1.22
CA ALA A 59 -6.75 -10.28 -0.17
C ALA A 59 -6.02 -10.70 1.13
N ASN A 60 -4.78 -11.20 1.03
CA ASN A 60 -3.96 -11.53 2.20
C ASN A 60 -3.68 -10.31 3.10
N LEU A 61 -3.50 -9.12 2.52
CA LEU A 61 -3.35 -7.87 3.27
C LEU A 61 -4.65 -7.51 3.98
N PHE A 62 -5.79 -7.62 3.29
CA PHE A 62 -7.10 -7.29 3.84
C PHE A 62 -7.44 -8.18 5.03
N ASP A 63 -7.19 -9.48 4.90
CA ASP A 63 -7.32 -10.45 6.00
C ASP A 63 -6.39 -10.09 7.17
N PHE A 64 -5.17 -9.65 6.89
CA PHE A 64 -4.22 -9.24 7.91
C PHE A 64 -4.72 -8.02 8.69
N VAL A 65 -5.21 -6.98 8.00
CA VAL A 65 -5.77 -5.78 8.63
C VAL A 65 -7.01 -6.12 9.44
N SER A 66 -7.91 -6.96 8.90
CA SER A 66 -9.10 -7.41 9.62
C SER A 66 -8.75 -8.16 10.92
N LYS A 67 -7.72 -9.01 10.90
CA LYS A 67 -7.30 -9.81 12.06
C LYS A 67 -6.52 -9.04 13.11
N ASN A 68 -5.64 -8.13 12.69
CA ASN A 68 -4.69 -7.45 13.59
C ASN A 68 -5.15 -6.03 13.97
N GLY A 69 -6.11 -5.47 13.25
CA GLY A 69 -6.65 -4.14 13.50
C GLY A 69 -5.74 -3.01 13.04
N LYS A 70 -5.88 -1.86 13.70
CA LYS A 70 -5.24 -0.61 13.32
C LYS A 70 -3.74 -0.55 13.64
N ALA A 71 -2.97 0.14 12.78
CA ALA A 71 -1.57 0.47 12.98
C ALA A 71 -1.42 2.00 13.18
N PRO A 72 -1.71 2.55 14.37
CA PRO A 72 -1.86 3.99 14.58
C PRO A 72 -0.59 4.80 14.32
N GLU A 73 0.58 4.19 14.58
CA GLU A 73 1.89 4.83 14.46
C GLU A 73 2.53 4.66 13.07
N ILE A 74 1.79 4.14 12.08
CA ILE A 74 2.32 4.03 10.72
C ILE A 74 2.47 5.42 10.08
N THR A 75 3.65 5.67 9.51
CA THR A 75 3.97 6.90 8.81
C THR A 75 4.28 6.61 7.34
N THR A 76 4.06 7.60 6.48
CA THR A 76 4.72 7.64 5.17
C THR A 76 6.22 7.83 5.40
N ALA A 77 7.05 7.18 4.56
CA ALA A 77 8.50 7.41 4.56
C ALA A 77 8.86 8.79 4.00
#